data_AF-A0A7Y3MS40-F1
#
_entry.id   AF-A0A7Y3MS40-F1
#
_cell.length_a   1.000
_cell.length_b   1.000
_cell.length_c   1.000
_cell.angle_alpha   90.00
_cell.angle_beta   90.00
_cell.angle_gamma   90.00
#
_symmetry.space_group_name_H-M   'P 1'
#
loop_
_entity.id
_entity.type
_entity.pdbx_description
1 polymer ?
#
loop_
_entity_poly.entity_id
_entity_poly.type
_entity_poly.pdbx_seq_one_letter_code
_entity_poly.pdbx_strand_id
1 'polypeptide(L)' 'MKTARLIVVVIAAILAIIVIAQNTESVETRLLFATITMPRAILLVLTLLIGFVLGAVSAVWMRRSGAKG' A
#
# COMPACT_ATOMS: atom_id res chain seq x y z
N MET A 1 5.97 8.59 -26.55
CA MET A 1 5.91 7.63 -25.41
C MET A 1 6.05 8.25 -24.03
N LYS A 2 6.90 9.29 -23.83
CA LYS A 2 7.12 9.92 -22.51
C LYS A 2 5.87 10.63 -21.96
N THR A 3 5.12 11.33 -22.81
CA THR A 3 3.86 12.02 -22.46
C THR A 3 2.75 11.06 -22.08
N ALA A 4 2.58 9.94 -22.80
CA ALA A 4 1.58 8.93 -22.46
C ALA A 4 1.84 8.28 -21.08
N ARG A 5 3.10 7.97 -20.77
CA ARG A 5 3.49 7.48 -19.44
C ARG A 5 3.21 8.52 -18.34
N LEU A 6 3.49 9.80 -18.60
CA LEU A 6 3.19 10.88 -17.65
C LEU A 6 1.68 11.02 -17.40
N ILE A 7 0.87 10.97 -18.46
CA ILE A 7 -0.59 11.04 -18.37
C ILE A 7 -1.13 9.89 -17.53
N VAL A 8 -0.66 8.66 -17.75
CA VAL A 8 -1.07 7.49 -16.96
C VAL A 8 -0.72 7.67 -15.48
N VAL A 9 0.47 8.18 -15.17
CA VAL A 9 0.87 8.43 -13.77
C VAL A 9 0.01 9.52 -13.13
N VAL A 10 -0.29 10.60 -13.85
CA VAL A 10 -1.16 11.68 -13.36
C VAL A 10 -2.58 11.18 -13.11
N ILE A 11 -3.15 10.40 -14.03
CA ILE A 11 -4.49 9.80 -13.86
C ILE A 11 -4.48 8.86 -12.64
N ALA A 12 -3.47 7.99 -12.52
CA ALA A 12 -3.34 7.10 -11.38
C ALA A 12 -3.23 7.87 -10.04
N ALA A 13 -2.47 8.98 -10.01
CA ALA A 13 -2.35 9.82 -8.83
C ALA A 13 -3.68 10.49 -8.45
N ILE A 14 -4.42 11.02 -9.43
CA ILE A 14 -5.75 11.62 -9.20
C ILE A 14 -6.72 10.58 -8.66
N LEU A 15 -6.76 9.38 -9.27
CA LEU A 15 -7.61 8.29 -8.79
C LEU A 15 -7.25 7.87 -7.37
N ALA A 16 -5.96 7.78 -7.05
CA ALA A 16 -5.51 7.48 -5.69
C ALA A 16 -5.98 8.53 -4.68
N ILE A 17 -5.90 9.83 -5.03
CA ILE A 17 -6.41 10.92 -4.18
C ILE A 17 -7.92 10.79 -3.98
N ILE A 18 -8.69 10.50 -5.04
CA ILE A 18 -10.15 10.31 -4.95
C ILE A 18 -10.48 9.14 -4.02
N VAL A 19 -9.79 8.00 -4.18
CA VAL A 19 -9.98 6.84 -3.31
C VAL A 19 -9.67 7.20 -1.86
N ILE A 20 -8.57 7.91 -1.59
CA ILE A 20 -8.23 8.35 -0.23
C ILE A 20 -9.32 9.26 0.33
N ALA A 21 -9.73 10.28 -0.43
CA ALA A 21 -10.74 11.24 0.00
C ALA A 21 -12.09 10.57 0.29
N GLN A 22 -12.54 9.65 -0.57
CA GLN A 22 -13.76 8.88 -0.37
C GLN A 22 -13.69 7.88 0.79
N ASN A 23 -12.48 7.44 1.17
CA ASN A 23 -12.27 6.48 2.26
C ASN A 23 -11.82 7.17 3.56
N THR A 24 -12.20 8.43 3.78
CA THR A 24 -11.97 9.15 5.04
C THR A 24 -12.97 8.78 6.15
N GLU A 25 -13.98 7.97 5.85
CA GLU A 25 -14.85 7.39 6.86
C GLU A 25 -14.05 6.64 7.94
N SER A 26 -14.38 6.89 9.20
CA SER A 26 -13.81 6.19 10.34
C SER A 26 -14.27 4.73 10.36
N VAL A 27 -13.33 3.81 10.49
CA VAL A 27 -13.58 2.38 10.64
C VAL A 27 -12.98 1.88 11.96
N GLU A 28 -13.71 1.05 12.68
CA GLU A 28 -13.18 0.34 13.84
C GLU A 28 -12.32 -0.84 13.37
N THR A 29 -11.05 -0.84 13.75
CA THR A 29 -10.12 -1.91 13.45
C THR A 29 -9.81 -2.69 14.72
N ARG A 30 -10.16 -3.97 14.75
CA ARG A 30 -9.84 -4.88 15.85
C ARG A 30 -8.51 -5.56 15.59
N LEU A 31 -7.51 -5.18 16.38
CA LEU A 31 -6.22 -5.86 16.49
C LEU A 31 -6.31 -6.93 17.59
N LEU A 32 -5.30 -7.81 17.65
CA LEU A 32 -5.25 -8.93 18.61
C LEU A 32 -5.51 -8.53 20.07
N PHE A 33 -5.05 -7.35 20.49
CA PHE A 33 -5.18 -6.86 21.87
C PHE A 33 -5.74 -5.43 21.97
N ALA A 34 -6.20 -4.84 20.86
CA ALA A 34 -6.64 -3.46 20.84
C ALA A 34 -7.74 -3.24 19.80
N THR A 35 -8.64 -2.30 20.06
CA THR A 35 -9.56 -1.79 19.03
C THR A 35 -9.26 -0.33 18.81
N ILE A 36 -8.97 0.03 17.56
CA ILE A 36 -8.54 1.38 17.19
C ILE A 36 -9.47 1.89 16.09
N THR A 37 -10.05 3.06 16.29
CA THR A 37 -10.86 3.74 15.27
C THR A 37 -9.93 4.64 14.46
N MET A 38 -9.88 4.42 13.14
CA MET A 38 -9.06 5.22 12.23
C MET A 38 -9.77 5.44 10.89
N PRO A 39 -9.44 6.49 10.13
CA PRO A 39 -9.92 6.63 8.76
C PRO A 39 -9.55 5.41 7.91
N ARG A 40 -10.49 4.91 7.10
CA ARG A 40 -10.29 3.71 6.26
C ARG A 40 -9.09 3.87 5.31
N ALA A 41 -8.82 5.07 4.81
CA ALA A 41 -7.65 5.37 3.98
C ALA A 41 -6.32 5.09 4.71
N ILE A 42 -6.22 5.40 6.00
CA ILE A 42 -5.01 5.10 6.80
C ILE A 42 -4.82 3.59 6.90
N LEU A 43 -5.90 2.85 7.18
CA LEU A 43 -5.86 1.38 7.22
C LEU A 43 -5.40 0.78 5.88
N LEU A 44 -5.92 1.28 4.75
CA LEU A 44 -5.54 0.82 3.41
C LEU A 44 -4.07 1.10 3.08
N VAL A 45 -3.56 2.29 3.45
CA VAL A 45 -2.15 2.62 3.24
C VAL A 45 -1.25 1.76 4.12
N LEU A 46 -1.59 1.57 5.40
CA LEU A 46 -0.82 0.73 6.31
C LEU A 46 -0.78 -0.73 5.84
N THR A 47 -1.91 -1.29 5.44
CA THR A 47 -1.98 -2.66 4.91
C THR A 47 -1.17 -2.83 3.63
N LEU A 48 -1.24 -1.87 2.71
CA LEU A 48 -0.41 -1.87 1.50
C LEU A 48 1.09 -1.83 1.83
N LEU A 49 1.50 -0.93 2.73
CA LEU A 49 2.90 -0.78 3.13
C LEU A 49 3.43 -2.04 3.80
N ILE A 50 2.67 -2.64 4.72
CA ILE A 50 3.05 -3.89 5.39
C ILE A 50 3.23 -5.00 4.35
N GLY A 51 2.27 -5.19 3.46
CA GLY A 51 2.35 -6.21 2.41
C GLY A 51 3.54 -5.99 1.46
N PHE A 52 3.77 -4.74 1.02
CA PHE A 52 4.88 -4.38 0.15
C PHE A 52 6.24 -4.60 0.81
N VAL A 53 6.42 -4.15 2.06
CA VAL A 53 7.67 -4.34 2.81
C VAL A 53 7.95 -5.82 3.02
N LEU A 54 6.97 -6.60 3.46
CA LEU A 54 7.13 -8.04 3.64
C LEU A 54 7.50 -8.73 2.32
N GLY A 55 6.78 -8.42 1.23
CA GLY A 55 7.07 -8.95 -0.10
C GLY A 55 8.46 -8.58 -0.61
N ALA A 56 8.88 -7.33 -0.44
CA ALA A 56 10.21 -6.85 -0.82
C ALA A 56 11.32 -7.55 -0.02
N VAL A 57 11.15 -7.69 1.31
CA VAL A 57 12.08 -8.40 2.18
C VAL A 57 12.18 -9.88 1.77
N SER A 58 11.05 -10.56 1.56
CA SER A 58 11.02 -11.95 1.09
C SER A 58 11.71 -12.11 -0.27
N ALA A 59 11.46 -11.21 -1.22
CA ALA A 59 12.10 -11.23 -2.54
C ALA A 59 13.62 -11.06 -2.44
N VAL A 60 14.10 -10.15 -1.59
CA VAL A 60 15.54 -9.96 -1.34
C VAL A 60 16.14 -11.21 -0.67
N TRP A 61 15.45 -11.80 0.30
CA TRP A 61 15.93 -12.99 1.01
C TRP A 61 16.03 -14.22 0.10
N MET A 62 15.04 -14.43 -0.78
CA MET A 62 15.09 -15.49 -1.79
C MET A 62 16.21 -15.28 -2.81
N ARG A 63 16.41 -14.05 -3.30
CA ARG A 63 17.51 -13.73 -4.22
C ARG A 63 18.89 -13.99 -3.61
N ARG A 64 19.06 -13.69 -2.30
CA ARG A 64 20.31 -13.97 -1.58
C ARG A 64 20.54 -15.45 -1.32
N SER A 65 19.47 -16.24 -1.17
CA SER A 65 19.58 -17.69 -0.95
C SER A 65 19.84 -18.45 -2.25
N GLY A 66 19.30 -17.99 -3.38
CA GLY A 66 19.56 -18.57 -4.70
C GLY A 66 20.93 -18.23 -5.32
N ALA A 67 21.68 -17.28 -4.74
CA ALA A 67 23.03 -16.92 -5.19
C ALA A 67 24.15 -17.71 -4.47
N LYS A 68 23.80 -18.67 -3.61
CA LYS A 68 24.73 -19.50 -2.83
C LYS A 68 24.68 -21.00 -3.19
N GLY A 69 23.93 -21.39 -4.21
CA GLY A 69 23.92 -22.74 -4.79
C GLY A 69 24.33 -22.68 -6.25
#